data_AF-A0AAE3RB58-F1
#
_entry.id   AF-A0AAE3RB58-F1
#
_cell.length_a   1.000
_cell.length_b   1.000
_cell.length_c   1.000
_cell.angle_alpha   90.00
_cell.angle_beta   90.00
_cell.angle_gamma   90.00
#
_symmetry.space_group_name_H-M   'P 1'
#
loop_
_entity.id
_entity.type
_entity.pdbx_description
1 polymer ?
#
loop_
_entity_poly.entity_id
_entity_poly.type
_entity_poly.pdbx_seq_one_letter_code
_entity_poly.pdbx_strand_id
1 'polypeptide(L)'
;MQAATIALAGMVLGNAALYFVLYSLAKSSWAAGNAARMSIVFWLSLMCAGNVWSYVPIRALTTHADIALAARGFGVSTWVQFPFVLVPALFVVWHFFQRMCARSFVIIAGESSAKVAFLVAVTSYWFFVFFVGDAVGGDYGTVSLVMAIISKYLLFPLATIWLWQRYGARAKSGHAPYL
;
A
#
# COMPACT_ATOMS: atom_id res chain seq x y z
N MET A 1 2.24 3.43 28.56
CA MET A 1 1.70 2.19 27.96
C MET A 1 0.54 2.48 27.00
N GLN A 2 -0.49 3.23 27.39
CA GLN A 2 -1.68 3.44 26.54
C GLN A 2 -1.40 4.23 25.23
N ALA A 3 -0.64 5.34 25.28
CA ALA A 3 -0.41 6.20 24.10
C ALA A 3 0.31 5.50 22.93
N ALA A 4 1.34 4.68 23.20
CA ALA A 4 2.09 3.97 22.16
C ALA A 4 1.25 2.86 21.47
N THR A 5 0.44 2.15 22.25
CA THR A 5 -0.47 1.12 21.73
C THR A 5 -1.61 1.75 20.92
N ILE A 6 -2.10 2.92 21.33
CA ILE A 6 -3.12 3.69 20.61
C ILE A 6 -2.56 4.27 19.30
N ALA A 7 -1.32 4.78 19.29
CA ALA A 7 -0.67 5.28 18.09
C ALA A 7 -0.43 4.14 17.07
N LEU A 8 0.08 3.00 17.52
CA LEU A 8 0.29 1.81 16.68
C LEU A 8 -1.04 1.25 16.13
N ALA A 9 -2.06 1.13 16.98
CA ALA A 9 -3.37 0.66 16.59
C ALA A 9 -4.06 1.64 15.62
N GLY A 10 -4.05 2.94 15.92
CA GLY A 10 -4.67 3.94 15.07
C GLY A 10 -4.03 4.01 13.68
N MET A 11 -2.71 3.87 13.60
CA MET A 11 -1.99 4.07 12.35
C MET A 11 -1.92 2.82 11.48
N VAL A 12 -1.64 1.64 12.05
CA VAL A 12 -1.56 0.39 11.28
C VAL A 12 -2.93 -0.27 11.18
N LEU A 13 -3.63 -0.46 12.31
CA LEU A 13 -4.96 -1.09 12.28
C LEU A 13 -5.99 -0.13 11.68
N GLY A 14 -5.90 1.17 11.90
CA GLY A 14 -6.81 2.14 11.29
C GLY A 14 -6.70 2.17 9.77
N ASN A 15 -5.48 2.27 9.21
CA ASN A 15 -5.30 2.24 7.75
C ASN A 15 -5.63 0.86 7.16
N ALA A 16 -5.24 -0.24 7.81
CA ALA A 16 -5.58 -1.58 7.31
C ALA A 16 -7.09 -1.86 7.35
N ALA A 17 -7.77 -1.52 8.45
CA ALA A 17 -9.22 -1.69 8.57
C ALA A 17 -9.96 -0.80 7.58
N LEU A 18 -9.58 0.48 7.49
CA LEU A 18 -10.17 1.41 6.51
C LEU A 18 -9.95 0.92 5.09
N TYR A 19 -8.77 0.37 4.77
CA TYR A 19 -8.51 -0.26 3.48
C TYR A 19 -9.53 -1.36 3.14
N PHE A 20 -9.82 -2.28 4.07
CA PHE A 20 -10.81 -3.35 3.82
C PHE A 20 -12.24 -2.83 3.75
N VAL A 21 -12.58 -1.77 4.49
CA VAL A 21 -13.87 -1.06 4.35
C VAL A 21 -13.98 -0.45 2.95
N LEU A 22 -12.94 0.25 2.49
CA LEU A 22 -12.88 0.83 1.15
C LEU A 22 -12.91 -0.23 0.05
N TYR A 23 -12.27 -1.38 0.25
CA TYR A 23 -12.36 -2.50 -0.67
C TYR A 23 -13.77 -3.08 -0.75
N SER A 24 -14.47 -3.17 0.39
CA SER A 24 -15.87 -3.58 0.43
C SER A 24 -16.76 -2.56 -0.29
N LEU A 25 -16.49 -1.26 -0.11
CA LEU A 25 -17.17 -0.19 -0.85
C LEU A 25 -16.87 -0.24 -2.35
N ALA A 26 -15.64 -0.57 -2.76
CA ALA A 26 -15.27 -0.81 -4.16
C ALA A 26 -16.05 -1.99 -4.78
N LYS A 27 -16.58 -2.89 -3.95
CA LYS A 27 -17.48 -3.97 -4.41
C LYS A 27 -18.94 -3.56 -4.57
N SER A 28 -19.35 -2.47 -3.94
CA SER A 28 -20.73 -1.99 -4.05
C SER A 28 -21.04 -1.46 -5.45
N SER A 29 -22.30 -1.53 -5.85
CA SER A 29 -22.81 -0.92 -7.09
C SER A 29 -22.59 0.60 -7.12
N TRP A 30 -22.55 1.26 -5.96
CA TRP A 30 -22.31 2.70 -5.85
C TRP A 30 -20.96 3.12 -6.43
N ALA A 31 -19.89 2.39 -6.09
CA ALA A 31 -18.55 2.64 -6.62
C ALA A 31 -18.35 2.02 -8.00
N ALA A 32 -18.87 0.81 -8.24
CA ALA A 32 -18.67 0.10 -9.50
C ALA A 32 -19.34 0.77 -10.71
N GLY A 33 -20.45 1.48 -10.50
CA GLY A 33 -21.20 2.13 -11.58
C GLY A 33 -20.62 3.47 -12.07
N ASN A 34 -19.55 3.98 -11.47
CA ASN A 34 -19.00 5.29 -11.85
C ASN A 34 -17.48 5.39 -11.65
N ALA A 35 -16.76 5.70 -12.73
CA ALA A 35 -15.30 5.82 -12.74
C ALA A 35 -14.75 6.86 -11.75
N ALA A 36 -15.43 8.00 -11.56
CA ALA A 36 -14.98 9.03 -10.61
C ALA A 36 -15.09 8.56 -9.16
N ARG A 37 -16.20 7.88 -8.81
CA ARG A 37 -16.39 7.31 -7.46
C ARG A 37 -15.37 6.20 -7.19
N MET A 38 -15.15 5.30 -8.16
CA MET A 38 -14.11 4.28 -8.05
C MET A 38 -12.71 4.90 -7.92
N SER A 39 -12.43 6.00 -8.62
CA SER A 39 -11.17 6.73 -8.49
C SER A 39 -10.94 7.23 -7.07
N ILE A 40 -11.94 7.86 -6.44
CA ILE A 40 -11.83 8.31 -5.04
C ILE A 40 -11.55 7.13 -4.10
N VAL A 41 -12.32 6.04 -4.23
CA VAL A 41 -12.13 4.84 -3.39
C VAL A 41 -10.74 4.24 -3.61
N PHE A 42 -10.27 4.19 -4.86
CA PHE A 42 -8.95 3.70 -5.22
C PHE A 42 -7.83 4.53 -4.59
N TRP A 43 -7.86 5.86 -4.74
CA TRP A 43 -6.83 6.74 -4.19
C TRP A 43 -6.79 6.70 -2.66
N LEU A 44 -7.95 6.71 -1.98
CA LEU A 44 -7.99 6.54 -0.53
C LEU A 44 -7.44 5.18 -0.10
N SER A 45 -7.73 4.12 -0.85
CA SER A 45 -7.19 2.79 -0.59
C SER A 45 -5.67 2.73 -0.80
N LEU A 46 -5.18 3.44 -1.81
CA LEU A 46 -3.74 3.61 -2.07
C LEU A 46 -3.08 4.33 -0.89
N MET A 47 -3.69 5.41 -0.36
CA MET A 47 -3.16 6.09 0.82
C MET A 47 -3.06 5.14 2.02
N CYS A 48 -4.12 4.35 2.25
CA CYS A 48 -4.16 3.41 3.36
C CYS A 48 -3.06 2.34 3.24
N ALA A 49 -2.97 1.68 2.08
CA ALA A 49 -1.99 0.63 1.85
C ALA A 49 -0.55 1.17 1.81
N GLY A 50 -0.34 2.36 1.24
CA GLY A 50 0.94 3.07 1.22
C GLY A 50 1.40 3.45 2.63
N ASN A 51 0.49 3.94 3.49
CA ASN A 51 0.78 4.17 4.90
C ASN A 51 1.21 2.88 5.60
N VAL A 52 0.46 1.78 5.41
CA VAL A 52 0.82 0.48 6.00
C VAL A 52 2.22 0.03 5.56
N TRP A 53 2.59 0.23 4.29
CA TRP A 53 3.93 -0.05 3.77
C TRP A 53 5.02 0.84 4.36
N SER A 54 4.76 2.14 4.49
CA SER A 54 5.71 3.12 5.04
C SER A 54 6.00 2.86 6.52
N TYR A 55 4.98 2.55 7.30
CA TYR A 55 5.13 2.42 8.75
C TYR A 55 5.72 1.09 9.18
N VAL A 56 5.33 0.00 8.54
CA VAL A 56 5.72 -1.33 9.03
C VAL A 56 7.04 -1.78 8.39
N PRO A 57 7.11 -2.14 7.09
CA PRO A 57 8.37 -2.56 6.45
C PRO A 57 9.54 -1.59 6.62
N ILE A 58 9.28 -0.28 6.54
CA ILE A 58 10.36 0.72 6.51
C ILE A 58 10.69 1.23 7.91
N ARG A 59 9.68 1.47 8.78
CA ARG A 59 9.88 2.16 10.07
C ARG A 59 9.75 1.28 11.32
N ALA A 60 9.36 0.01 11.20
CA ALA A 60 9.15 -0.86 12.37
C ALA A 60 10.43 -1.23 13.13
N LEU A 61 11.57 -1.27 12.46
CA LEU A 61 12.85 -1.66 13.07
C LEU A 61 13.64 -0.48 13.63
N THR A 62 13.07 0.72 13.61
CA THR A 62 13.75 1.91 14.15
C THR A 62 13.68 1.90 15.67
N THR A 63 14.75 2.38 16.31
CA THR A 63 14.91 2.36 17.77
C THR A 63 13.98 3.31 18.52
N HIS A 64 13.31 4.22 17.80
CA HIS A 64 12.48 5.29 18.37
C HIS A 64 11.02 5.30 17.87
N ALA A 65 10.63 4.44 16.92
CA ALA A 65 9.24 4.42 16.44
C ALA A 65 8.26 3.78 17.43
N ASP A 66 6.97 3.99 17.16
CA ASP A 66 5.83 3.47 17.91
C ASP A 66 5.89 1.94 18.12
N ILE A 67 6.55 1.21 17.21
CA ILE A 67 6.75 -0.25 17.30
C ILE A 67 7.80 -0.60 18.38
N ALA A 68 8.87 0.18 18.52
CA ALA A 68 9.84 -0.02 19.60
C ALA A 68 9.23 0.33 20.98
N LEU A 69 8.33 1.33 21.02
CA LEU A 69 7.57 1.67 22.22
C LEU A 69 6.55 0.57 22.58
N ALA A 70 5.90 -0.03 21.58
CA ALA A 70 5.01 -1.17 21.79
C ALA A 70 5.78 -2.41 22.29
N ALA A 71 6.94 -2.72 21.70
CA ALA A 71 7.79 -3.84 22.11
C ALA A 71 8.20 -3.73 23.59
N ARG A 72 8.63 -2.53 24.01
CA ARG A 72 8.91 -2.22 25.42
C ARG A 72 7.69 -2.38 26.32
N GLY A 73 6.50 -2.03 25.84
CA GLY A 73 5.24 -2.20 26.57
C GLY A 73 4.84 -3.66 26.79
N PHE A 74 5.14 -4.55 25.82
CA PHE A 74 4.87 -5.98 25.90
C PHE A 74 6.00 -6.79 26.54
N GLY A 75 7.12 -6.16 26.89
CA GLY A 75 8.30 -6.86 27.44
C GLY A 75 8.97 -7.81 26.44
N VAL A 76 8.74 -7.63 25.14
CA VAL A 76 9.31 -8.46 24.05
C VAL A 76 10.30 -7.64 23.23
N SER A 77 11.21 -8.32 22.53
CA SER A 77 12.11 -7.62 21.60
C SER A 77 11.37 -7.15 20.35
N THR A 78 11.80 -6.02 19.78
CA THR A 78 11.25 -5.49 18.51
C THR A 78 11.33 -6.53 17.39
N TRP A 79 12.36 -7.36 17.39
CA TRP A 79 12.56 -8.44 16.42
C TRP A 79 11.49 -9.53 16.50
N VAL A 80 10.98 -9.84 17.71
CA VAL A 80 9.89 -10.80 17.88
C VAL A 80 8.56 -10.18 17.44
N GLN A 81 8.32 -8.90 17.72
CA GLN A 81 7.09 -8.22 17.30
C GLN A 81 7.03 -7.97 15.79
N PHE A 82 8.18 -7.72 15.16
CA PHE A 82 8.30 -7.39 13.75
C PHE A 82 7.55 -8.34 12.79
N PRO A 83 7.69 -9.67 12.84
CA PRO A 83 6.95 -10.56 11.94
C PRO A 83 5.43 -10.48 12.14
N PHE A 84 4.95 -10.28 13.36
CA PHE A 84 3.50 -10.18 13.64
C PHE A 84 2.86 -8.93 13.07
N VAL A 85 3.60 -7.84 12.93
CA VAL A 85 3.11 -6.62 12.25
C VAL A 85 3.39 -6.65 10.75
N LEU A 86 4.53 -7.24 10.35
CA LEU A 86 4.95 -7.31 8.95
C LEU A 86 4.04 -8.21 8.12
N VAL A 87 3.68 -9.39 8.61
CA VAL A 87 2.86 -10.35 7.84
C VAL A 87 1.48 -9.75 7.47
N PRO A 88 0.72 -9.16 8.40
CA PRO A 88 -0.52 -8.45 8.04
C PRO A 88 -0.29 -7.28 7.09
N ALA A 89 0.80 -6.52 7.26
CA ALA A 89 1.12 -5.41 6.37
C ALA A 89 1.39 -5.88 4.93
N LEU A 90 2.20 -6.94 4.76
CA LEU A 90 2.45 -7.57 3.47
C LEU A 90 1.17 -8.14 2.85
N PHE A 91 0.28 -8.70 3.66
CA PHE A 91 -1.03 -9.15 3.20
C PHE A 91 -1.87 -8.00 2.63
N VAL A 92 -1.94 -6.85 3.31
CA VAL A 92 -2.64 -5.65 2.82
C VAL A 92 -2.04 -5.18 1.50
N VAL A 93 -0.70 -5.09 1.41
CA VAL A 93 0.00 -4.66 0.20
C VAL A 93 -0.27 -5.62 -0.97
N TRP A 94 -0.13 -6.93 -0.74
CA TRP A 94 -0.45 -7.96 -1.72
C TRP A 94 -1.90 -7.86 -2.19
N HIS A 95 -2.83 -7.74 -1.25
CA HIS A 95 -4.26 -7.64 -1.54
C HIS A 95 -4.59 -6.35 -2.32
N PHE A 96 -3.94 -5.23 -2.02
CA PHE A 96 -4.07 -3.99 -2.79
C PHE A 96 -3.67 -4.19 -4.26
N PHE A 97 -2.46 -4.68 -4.51
CA PHE A 97 -1.94 -4.86 -5.87
C PHE A 97 -2.69 -5.94 -6.66
N GLN A 98 -3.17 -7.00 -6.01
CA GLN A 98 -3.85 -8.12 -6.67
C GLN A 98 -5.35 -7.91 -6.86
N ARG A 99 -6.03 -7.32 -5.87
CA ARG A 99 -7.49 -7.26 -5.83
C ARG A 99 -8.03 -5.85 -6.05
N MET A 100 -7.46 -4.85 -5.40
CA MET A 100 -7.92 -3.46 -5.57
C MET A 100 -7.54 -2.93 -6.95
N CYS A 101 -6.25 -3.01 -7.33
CA CYS A 101 -5.80 -2.53 -8.65
C CYS A 101 -6.54 -3.21 -9.80
N ALA A 102 -6.71 -4.54 -9.74
CA ALA A 102 -7.43 -5.29 -10.78
C ALA A 102 -8.85 -4.76 -11.02
N ARG A 103 -9.57 -4.43 -9.95
CA ARG A 103 -10.94 -3.92 -10.03
C ARG A 103 -10.97 -2.45 -10.45
N SER A 104 -10.19 -1.61 -9.78
CA SER A 104 -10.23 -0.17 -10.01
C SER A 104 -9.70 0.21 -11.38
N PHE A 105 -8.64 -0.45 -11.89
CA PHE A 105 -8.07 -0.10 -13.19
C PHE A 105 -9.06 -0.34 -14.33
N VAL A 106 -9.79 -1.46 -14.30
CA VAL A 106 -10.81 -1.76 -15.33
C VAL A 106 -11.87 -0.67 -15.37
N ILE A 107 -12.36 -0.23 -14.21
CA ILE A 107 -13.45 0.75 -14.12
C ILE A 107 -12.97 2.17 -14.41
N ILE A 108 -11.81 2.57 -13.92
CA ILE A 108 -11.28 3.94 -14.07
C ILE A 108 -10.71 4.16 -15.48
N ALA A 109 -9.93 3.21 -15.98
CA ALA A 109 -9.29 3.34 -17.29
C ALA A 109 -10.23 2.96 -18.44
N GLY A 110 -11.23 2.10 -18.20
CA GLY A 110 -11.99 1.47 -19.27
C GLY A 110 -11.06 0.73 -20.22
N GLU A 111 -11.24 0.94 -21.52
CA GLU A 111 -10.43 0.33 -22.58
C GLU A 111 -9.16 1.15 -22.92
N SER A 112 -8.93 2.29 -22.27
CA SER A 112 -7.81 3.17 -22.61
C SER A 112 -6.49 2.67 -22.04
N SER A 113 -5.62 2.16 -22.90
CA SER A 113 -4.25 1.75 -22.55
C SER A 113 -3.40 2.90 -21.97
N ALA A 114 -3.62 4.14 -22.44
CA ALA A 114 -2.95 5.33 -21.91
C ALA A 114 -3.37 5.62 -20.45
N LYS A 115 -4.66 5.49 -20.13
CA LYS A 115 -5.14 5.62 -18.75
C LYS A 115 -4.60 4.52 -17.85
N VAL A 116 -4.51 3.28 -18.33
CA VAL A 116 -3.87 2.18 -17.57
C VAL A 116 -2.39 2.48 -17.33
N ALA A 117 -1.63 2.90 -18.35
CA ALA A 117 -0.22 3.26 -18.19
C ALA A 117 -0.05 4.36 -17.14
N PHE A 118 -0.89 5.40 -17.18
CA PHE A 118 -0.90 6.47 -16.18
C PHE A 118 -1.19 5.94 -14.77
N LEU A 119 -2.25 5.15 -14.60
CA LEU A 119 -2.59 4.56 -13.29
C LEU A 119 -1.46 3.67 -12.76
N VAL A 120 -0.85 2.84 -13.60
CA VAL A 120 0.28 1.98 -13.23
C VAL A 120 1.47 2.82 -12.76
N ALA A 121 1.87 3.83 -13.54
CA ALA A 121 3.01 4.68 -13.23
C ALA A 121 2.79 5.45 -11.92
N VAL A 122 1.63 6.13 -11.79
CA VAL A 122 1.32 6.93 -10.60
C VAL A 122 1.14 6.05 -9.37
N THR A 123 0.48 4.90 -9.49
CA THR A 123 0.31 3.95 -8.38
C THR A 123 1.66 3.48 -7.86
N SER A 124 2.53 3.03 -8.75
CA SER A 124 3.84 2.49 -8.38
C SER A 124 4.73 3.58 -7.78
N TYR A 125 4.73 4.77 -8.40
CA TYR A 125 5.50 5.92 -7.90
C TYR A 125 5.02 6.34 -6.51
N TRP A 126 3.72 6.51 -6.31
CA TRP A 126 3.20 6.91 -5.01
C TRP A 126 3.54 5.87 -3.93
N PHE A 127 3.31 4.59 -4.23
CA PHE A 127 3.50 3.52 -3.25
C PHE A 127 4.96 3.35 -2.82
N PHE A 128 5.89 3.34 -3.77
CA PHE A 128 7.29 2.97 -3.51
C PHE A 128 8.25 4.15 -3.45
N VAL A 129 7.86 5.33 -3.93
CA VAL A 129 8.70 6.54 -3.91
C VAL A 129 8.14 7.58 -2.96
N PHE A 130 6.86 7.97 -3.10
CA PHE A 130 6.26 9.03 -2.28
C PHE A 130 6.13 8.62 -0.81
N PHE A 131 5.43 7.51 -0.52
CA PHE A 131 5.23 7.03 0.86
C PHE A 131 6.52 6.63 1.58
N VAL A 132 7.60 6.46 0.82
CA VAL A 132 8.90 6.04 1.32
C VAL A 132 9.88 7.23 1.37
N GLY A 133 9.46 8.41 0.92
CA GLY A 133 10.25 9.65 0.86
C GLY A 133 10.89 10.00 2.19
N ASP A 134 10.07 10.04 3.23
CA ASP A 134 10.44 10.53 4.57
C ASP A 134 11.51 9.67 5.25
N ALA A 135 11.63 8.40 4.87
CA ALA A 135 12.63 7.49 5.43
C ALA A 135 14.05 7.74 4.89
N VAL A 136 14.20 8.49 3.79
CA VAL A 136 15.52 8.86 3.22
C VAL A 136 16.04 10.17 3.82
N GLY A 137 15.15 11.07 4.25
CA GLY A 137 15.51 12.35 4.87
C GLY A 137 15.43 12.39 6.39
N GLY A 138 14.82 11.38 7.03
CA GLY A 138 14.60 11.35 8.48
C GLY A 138 15.64 10.53 9.25
N ASP A 139 15.75 10.79 10.55
CA ASP A 139 16.66 10.10 11.48
C ASP A 139 16.09 8.74 11.96
N TYR A 140 15.73 7.89 11.00
CA TYR A 140 15.12 6.57 11.24
C TYR A 140 16.17 5.44 11.29
N GLY A 141 17.45 5.76 11.10
CA GLY A 141 18.54 4.80 11.15
C GLY A 141 18.77 4.02 9.84
N THR A 142 19.89 3.29 9.78
CA THR A 142 20.41 2.68 8.55
C THR A 142 19.46 1.66 7.93
N VAL A 143 18.75 0.87 8.74
CA VAL A 143 17.84 -0.17 8.23
C VAL A 143 16.68 0.46 7.44
N SER A 144 16.09 1.54 7.95
CA SER A 144 15.03 2.27 7.24
C SER A 144 15.51 2.90 5.95
N LEU A 145 16.73 3.47 5.94
CA LEU A 145 17.35 4.00 4.74
C LEU A 145 17.55 2.91 3.67
N VAL A 146 18.08 1.74 4.06
CA VAL A 146 18.26 0.60 3.14
C VAL A 146 16.92 0.14 2.58
N MET A 147 15.90 -0.03 3.42
CA MET A 147 14.55 -0.42 2.98
C MET A 147 13.93 0.63 2.06
N ALA A 148 14.22 1.91 2.28
CA ALA A 148 13.76 3.00 1.45
C ALA A 148 14.42 2.99 0.06
N ILE A 149 15.74 2.75 0.01
CA ILE A 149 16.49 2.57 -1.25
C ILE A 149 15.95 1.36 -2.01
N ILE A 150 15.77 0.21 -1.36
CA ILE A 150 15.20 -0.99 -1.98
C ILE A 150 13.81 -0.70 -2.54
N SER A 151 12.95 -0.01 -1.79
CA SER A 151 11.62 0.36 -2.27
C SER A 151 11.68 1.23 -3.53
N LYS A 152 12.49 2.30 -3.50
CA LYS A 152 12.58 3.29 -4.59
C LYS A 152 13.24 2.76 -5.85
N TYR A 153 14.32 2.02 -5.71
CA TYR A 153 15.17 1.65 -6.85
C TYR A 153 14.96 0.22 -7.33
N LEU A 154 14.42 -0.67 -6.50
CA LEU A 154 14.14 -2.05 -6.87
C LEU A 154 12.64 -2.32 -6.99
N LEU A 155 11.85 -2.05 -5.94
CA LEU A 155 10.43 -2.42 -5.94
C LEU A 155 9.58 -1.54 -6.87
N PHE A 156 9.88 -0.24 -6.98
CA PHE A 156 9.19 0.65 -7.91
C PHE A 156 9.24 0.17 -9.38
N PRO A 157 10.41 -0.08 -10.00
CA PRO A 157 10.45 -0.54 -11.39
C PRO A 157 9.82 -1.94 -11.53
N LEU A 158 10.07 -2.86 -10.58
CA LEU A 158 9.49 -4.19 -10.62
C LEU A 158 7.96 -4.17 -10.54
N ALA A 159 7.39 -3.38 -9.62
CA ALA A 159 5.95 -3.24 -9.49
C ALA A 159 5.33 -2.59 -10.73
N THR A 160 6.00 -1.58 -11.31
CA THR A 160 5.55 -0.92 -12.55
C THR A 160 5.47 -1.93 -13.70
N ILE A 161 6.54 -2.71 -13.91
CA ILE A 161 6.61 -3.74 -14.96
C ILE A 161 5.54 -4.80 -14.71
N TRP A 162 5.44 -5.31 -13.48
CA TRP A 162 4.48 -6.36 -13.12
C TRP A 162 3.04 -5.91 -13.33
N LEU A 163 2.69 -4.70 -12.87
CA LEU A 163 1.36 -4.11 -13.06
C LEU A 163 1.05 -3.88 -14.55
N TRP A 164 2.01 -3.40 -15.32
CA TRP A 164 1.85 -3.21 -16.76
C TRP A 164 1.62 -4.53 -17.50
N GLN A 165 2.42 -5.55 -17.21
CA GLN A 165 2.24 -6.88 -17.79
C GLN A 165 0.87 -7.47 -17.47
N ARG A 166 0.40 -7.26 -16.23
CA ARG A 166 -0.88 -7.81 -15.76
C ARG A 166 -2.10 -7.08 -16.30
N TYR A 167 -2.06 -5.76 -16.36
CA TYR A 167 -3.24 -4.92 -16.64
C TYR A 167 -3.14 -4.16 -17.98
N GLY A 168 -1.94 -3.78 -18.41
CA GLY A 168 -1.71 -3.09 -19.68
C GLY A 168 -1.96 -3.98 -20.91
N ALA A 169 -1.56 -5.25 -20.84
CA ALA A 169 -1.85 -6.22 -21.91
C ALA A 169 -3.36 -6.44 -22.12
N ARG A 170 -4.13 -6.42 -21.03
CA ARG A 170 -5.60 -6.60 -21.08
C ARG A 170 -6.31 -5.43 -21.75
N ALA A 171 -5.86 -4.20 -21.51
CA ALA A 171 -6.38 -3.02 -22.18
C ALA A 171 -6.16 -3.03 -23.70
N LYS A 172 -5.08 -3.65 -24.19
CA LYS A 172 -4.81 -3.79 -25.63
C LYS A 172 -5.70 -4.84 -26.32
N SER A 173 -6.15 -5.85 -25.58
CA SER A 173 -6.89 -6.97 -26.16
C SER A 173 -8.39 -6.74 -26.35
N GLY A 174 -8.96 -5.62 -25.88
CA GLY A 174 -10.41 -5.35 -25.94
C GLY A 174 -11.30 -6.35 -25.18
N HIS A 175 -10.70 -7.39 -24.58
CA HIS A 175 -11.40 -8.39 -23.80
C HIS A 175 -11.47 -7.91 -22.35
N ALA A 176 -12.65 -7.47 -21.92
CA ALA A 176 -12.98 -7.32 -20.52
C ALA A 176 -13.31 -8.71 -19.92
N PRO A 177 -12.49 -9.30 -19.03
CA PRO A 177 -12.85 -10.55 -18.39
C PRO A 177 -13.23 -10.29 -16.92
N TYR A 178 -14.51 -10.53 -16.64
CA TYR A 178 -15.12 -10.81 -15.32
C TYR A 178 -15.32 -9.66 -14.34
N LEU A 179 -16.61 -9.37 -14.08
CA LEU A 179 -17.14 -8.81 -12.84
C LEU A 179 -16.93 -9.78 -11.66
#